data_AF-A0A972RGR0-F1
#
_entry.id   AF-A0A972RGR0-F1
#
_cell.length_a   1.000
_cell.length_b   1.000
_cell.length_c   1.000
_cell.angle_alpha   90.00
_cell.angle_beta   90.00
_cell.angle_gamma   90.00
#
_symmetry.space_group_name_H-M   'P 1'
#
loop_
_entity.id
_entity.type
_entity.pdbx_description
1 polymer ?
#
loop_
_entity_poly.entity_id
_entity_poly.type
_entity_poly.pdbx_seq_one_letter_code
_entity_poly.pdbx_strand_id
1 'polypeptide(L)'
;MGRHHAPQLLNTLYVTTEGAYLHLDHDTLKVEIEKKTKLQVPVHHLGGIVCFGNVMLSPAAMARCAEDGRFVVLLDRNGRFKARVEGPVSGNVLLRSAQHEAMRDETKTLD
;
A
#
# COMPACT_ATOMS: atom_id res chain seq x y z
N MET A 1 19.09 7.03 27.19
CA MET A 1 17.83 6.33 27.54
C MET A 1 16.88 6.47 26.34
N GLY A 2 17.06 5.64 25.32
CA GLY A 2 16.25 5.71 24.10
C GLY A 2 14.86 5.14 24.39
N ARG A 3 13.80 5.94 24.19
CA ARG A 3 12.43 5.42 24.25
C ARG A 3 12.29 4.36 23.15
N HIS A 4 12.24 3.09 23.52
CA HIS A 4 11.77 2.03 22.64
C HIS A 4 10.27 2.27 22.41
N HIS A 5 9.94 3.01 21.36
CA HIS A 5 8.58 3.01 20.83
C HIS A 5 8.39 1.66 20.15
N ALA A 6 7.46 0.85 20.64
CA ALA A 6 7.05 -0.34 19.91
C ALA A 6 6.56 0.13 18.53
N PRO A 7 7.07 -0.44 17.42
CA PRO A 7 6.61 -0.06 16.09
C PRO A 7 5.10 -0.27 16.02
N GLN A 8 4.39 0.77 15.58
CA GLN A 8 2.94 0.73 15.49
C GLN A 8 2.52 -0.27 14.42
N LEU A 9 1.72 -1.29 14.78
CA LEU A 9 1.20 -2.25 13.82
C LEU A 9 0.09 -1.58 13.01
N LEU A 10 0.34 -1.39 11.72
CA LEU A 10 -0.63 -0.82 10.78
C LEU A 10 -1.44 -1.93 10.10
N ASN A 11 -2.71 -1.64 9.81
CA ASN A 11 -3.63 -2.60 9.18
C ASN A 11 -3.57 -2.52 7.65
N THR A 12 -3.87 -3.64 6.98
CA THR A 12 -4.10 -3.66 5.53
C THR A 12 -5.60 -3.74 5.26
N LEU A 13 -6.14 -2.77 4.52
CA LEU A 13 -7.54 -2.78 4.11
C LEU A 13 -7.71 -3.57 2.81
N TYR A 14 -8.44 -4.68 2.88
CA TYR A 14 -8.83 -5.47 1.70
C TYR A 14 -10.21 -5.04 1.22
N VAL A 15 -10.30 -4.57 -0.01
CA VAL A 15 -11.57 -4.17 -0.65
C VAL A 15 -11.86 -5.13 -1.80
N THR A 16 -12.86 -5.97 -1.57
CA THR A 16 -13.26 -7.04 -2.50
C THR A 16 -14.62 -6.79 -3.15
N THR A 17 -15.30 -5.71 -2.76
CA THR A 17 -16.65 -5.42 -3.27
C THR A 17 -16.57 -4.62 -4.55
N GLU A 18 -17.13 -5.17 -5.62
CA GLU A 18 -17.23 -4.53 -6.93
C GLU A 18 -18.02 -3.21 -6.87
N GLY A 19 -17.58 -2.22 -7.64
CA GLY A 19 -18.19 -0.89 -7.66
C GLY A 19 -17.89 -0.04 -6.43
N ALA A 20 -17.03 -0.51 -5.51
CA ALA A 20 -16.58 0.30 -4.40
C ALA A 20 -15.73 1.48 -4.89
N TYR A 21 -15.98 2.65 -4.31
CA TYR A 21 -15.20 3.86 -4.54
C TYR A 21 -14.56 4.33 -3.23
N LEU A 22 -13.24 4.42 -3.23
CA LEU A 22 -12.43 4.85 -2.11
C LEU A 22 -11.96 6.28 -2.34
N HIS A 23 -12.17 7.15 -1.36
CA HIS A 23 -11.70 8.53 -1.40
C HIS A 23 -11.38 9.05 -0.01
N LEU A 24 -10.61 10.13 0.05
CA LEU A 24 -10.34 10.83 1.31
C LEU A 24 -11.52 11.71 1.68
N ASP A 25 -11.83 11.69 2.97
CA ASP A 25 -12.56 12.72 3.67
C ASP A 25 -11.70 13.15 4.86
N HIS A 26 -11.03 14.29 4.73
CA HIS A 26 -9.98 14.74 5.64
C HIS A 26 -8.89 13.65 5.81
N ASP A 27 -8.57 13.24 7.04
CA ASP A 27 -7.59 12.19 7.34
C ASP A 27 -8.20 10.78 7.43
N THR A 28 -9.38 10.60 6.82
CA THR A 28 -10.13 9.33 6.82
C THR A 28 -10.33 8.84 5.40
N LEU A 29 -10.07 7.56 5.16
CA LEU A 29 -10.43 6.88 3.93
C LEU A 29 -11.88 6.41 4.02
N LYS A 30 -12.75 6.95 3.17
CA LYS A 30 -14.13 6.49 3.01
C LYS A 30 -14.23 5.45 1.90
N VAL A 31 -15.01 4.40 2.16
CA VAL A 31 -15.43 3.41 1.16
C VAL A 31 -16.92 3.59 0.90
N GLU A 32 -17.27 3.88 -0.35
CA GLU A 32 -18.65 4.03 -0.79
C GLU A 32 -19.04 2.98 -1.80
N ILE A 33 -20.29 2.53 -1.72
CA ILE A 33 -20.93 1.69 -2.73
C ILE A 33 -22.28 2.32 -3.00
N GLU A 34 -22.59 2.59 -4.28
CA GLU A 34 -23.84 3.23 -4.70
C GLU A 34 -24.12 4.55 -3.95
N LYS A 35 -23.08 5.38 -3.77
CA LYS A 35 -23.13 6.67 -3.04
C LYS A 35 -23.51 6.55 -1.56
N LYS A 36 -23.42 5.36 -0.99
CA LYS A 36 -23.62 5.12 0.45
C LYS A 36 -22.29 4.74 1.07
N THR A 37 -21.88 5.47 2.10
CA THR A 37 -20.70 5.11 2.88
C THR A 37 -20.93 3.78 3.60
N LYS A 38 -20.00 2.84 3.41
CA LYS A 38 -20.03 1.50 4.02
C LYS A 38 -18.97 1.35 5.10
N LEU A 39 -17.84 2.03 4.94
CA LEU A 39 -16.72 1.99 5.86
C LEU A 39 -16.01 3.34 5.86
N GLN A 40 -15.48 3.72 7.02
CA GLN A 40 -14.56 4.84 7.18
C GLN A 40 -13.40 4.39 8.06
N VAL A 41 -12.17 4.61 7.62
CA VAL A 41 -10.97 4.22 8.38
C VAL A 41 -9.99 5.40 8.42
N PRO A 42 -9.51 5.82 9.61
CA PRO A 42 -8.44 6.80 9.68
C PRO A 42 -7.20 6.32 8.92
N VAL A 43 -6.64 7.15 8.04
CA VAL A 43 -5.52 6.77 7.17
C VAL A 43 -4.30 6.36 7.99
N HIS A 44 -4.05 7.00 9.13
CA HIS A 44 -2.91 6.69 9.99
C HIS A 44 -2.96 5.29 10.63
N HIS A 45 -4.10 4.58 10.59
CA HIS A 45 -4.22 3.18 10.98
C HIS A 45 -3.88 2.19 9.85
N LEU A 46 -3.74 2.68 8.62
CA LEU A 46 -3.50 1.85 7.44
C LEU A 46 -2.01 1.80 7.10
N GLY A 47 -1.52 0.61 6.77
CA GLY A 47 -0.20 0.37 6.18
C GLY A 47 -0.30 0.13 4.67
N GLY A 48 -1.48 -0.26 4.20
CA GLY A 48 -1.78 -0.34 2.78
C GLY A 48 -3.22 -0.73 2.47
N ILE A 49 -3.55 -0.70 1.19
CA ILE A 49 -4.87 -0.99 0.64
C ILE A 49 -4.70 -2.02 -0.48
N VAL A 50 -5.56 -3.03 -0.51
CA VAL A 50 -5.59 -4.05 -1.58
C VAL A 50 -6.99 -4.05 -2.21
N CYS A 51 -7.07 -3.68 -3.48
CA CYS A 51 -8.30 -3.56 -4.24
C CYS A 51 -8.43 -4.73 -5.23
N PHE A 52 -9.57 -5.42 -5.22
CA PHE A 52 -9.86 -6.52 -6.14
C PHE A 52 -10.89 -6.12 -7.18
N GLY A 53 -10.61 -6.44 -8.45
CA GLY A 53 -11.59 -6.26 -9.52
C GLY A 53 -11.91 -4.78 -9.77
N ASN A 54 -13.18 -4.46 -9.99
CA ASN A 54 -13.61 -3.09 -10.28
C ASN A 54 -13.80 -2.28 -9.00
N VAL A 55 -12.68 -1.90 -8.38
CA VAL A 55 -12.64 -0.97 -7.25
C VAL A 55 -11.92 0.29 -7.70
N MET A 56 -12.55 1.43 -7.48
CA MET A 56 -12.00 2.74 -7.81
C MET A 56 -11.39 3.39 -6.58
N LEU A 57 -10.24 4.04 -6.75
CA LEU A 57 -9.59 4.83 -5.72
C LEU A 57 -9.36 6.23 -6.28
N SER A 58 -9.64 7.27 -5.50
CA SER A 58 -9.43 8.64 -5.95
C SER A 58 -7.93 8.96 -6.09
N PRO A 59 -7.53 9.81 -7.06
CA PRO A 59 -6.14 10.25 -7.19
C PRO A 59 -5.58 10.87 -5.90
N ALA A 60 -6.39 11.65 -5.18
CA ALA A 60 -5.99 12.24 -3.90
C ALA A 60 -5.71 11.17 -2.82
N ALA A 61 -6.54 10.12 -2.75
CA ALA A 61 -6.31 9.01 -1.84
C ALA A 61 -5.04 8.22 -2.21
N MET A 62 -4.81 7.98 -3.51
CA MET A 62 -3.58 7.36 -3.99
C MET A 62 -2.34 8.18 -3.64
N ALA A 63 -2.35 9.49 -3.92
CA ALA A 63 -1.23 10.38 -3.64
C ALA A 63 -0.92 10.44 -2.14
N ARG A 64 -1.94 10.61 -1.29
CA ARG A 64 -1.76 10.60 0.16
C ARG A 64 -1.19 9.28 0.67
N CYS A 65 -1.68 8.14 0.17
CA CYS A 65 -1.10 6.84 0.54
C CYS A 65 0.38 6.76 0.14
N ALA A 66 0.71 7.17 -1.08
CA ALA A 66 2.08 7.17 -1.57
C ALA A 66 3.01 8.04 -0.70
N GLU A 67 2.63 9.30 -0.43
CA GLU A 67 3.38 10.24 0.40
C GLU A 67 3.64 9.71 1.82
N ASP A 68 2.64 9.00 2.36
CA ASP A 68 2.68 8.43 3.70
C ASP A 68 3.42 7.08 3.77
N GLY A 69 3.97 6.57 2.66
CA GLY A 69 4.62 5.26 2.60
C GLY A 69 3.64 4.08 2.72
N ARG A 70 2.36 4.30 2.42
CA ARG A 70 1.29 3.31 2.44
C ARG A 70 1.08 2.76 1.03
N PHE A 71 1.21 1.45 0.86
CA PHE A 71 1.07 0.85 -0.47
C PHE A 71 -0.40 0.78 -0.91
N VAL A 72 -0.64 0.85 -2.22
CA VAL A 72 -1.92 0.45 -2.82
C VAL A 72 -1.65 -0.64 -3.83
N VAL A 73 -2.35 -1.77 -3.73
CA VAL A 73 -2.25 -2.89 -4.66
C VAL A 73 -3.56 -3.06 -5.41
N LEU A 74 -3.47 -3.22 -6.73
CA LEU A 74 -4.59 -3.53 -7.61
C LEU A 74 -4.47 -4.97 -8.09
N LEU A 75 -5.51 -5.75 -7.88
CA LEU A 75 -5.65 -7.14 -8.30
C LEU A 75 -6.86 -7.28 -9.24
N ASP A 76 -6.86 -8.28 -10.13
CA ASP A 76 -8.13 -8.70 -10.72
C ASP A 76 -9.01 -9.48 -9.73
N ARG A 77 -10.21 -9.84 -10.18
CA ARG A 77 -11.19 -10.60 -9.40
C ARG A 77 -10.67 -11.93 -8.86
N ASN A 78 -9.68 -12.52 -9.52
CA ASN A 78 -9.07 -13.80 -9.13
C ASN A 78 -7.82 -13.60 -8.25
N GLY A 79 -7.54 -12.36 -7.83
CA GLY A 79 -6.38 -12.02 -7.01
C GLY A 79 -5.07 -11.90 -7.78
N ARG A 80 -5.09 -11.94 -9.13
CA ARG A 80 -3.85 -11.76 -9.91
C ARG A 80 -3.41 -10.31 -9.83
N PHE A 81 -2.16 -10.12 -9.45
CA PHE A 81 -1.50 -8.82 -9.41
C PHE A 81 -1.58 -8.08 -10.75
N LYS A 82 -1.97 -6.81 -10.70
CA LYS A 82 -2.00 -5.91 -11.86
C LYS A 82 -1.06 -4.74 -11.71
N ALA A 83 -1.09 -4.09 -10.55
CA ALA A 83 -0.27 -2.92 -10.29
C ALA A 83 -0.08 -2.70 -8.79
N ARG A 84 0.96 -1.94 -8.45
CA ARG A 84 1.20 -1.38 -7.13
C ARG A 84 1.55 0.08 -7.26
N VAL A 85 0.97 0.90 -6.40
CA VAL A 85 1.34 2.31 -6.23
C VAL A 85 2.10 2.41 -4.92
N GLU A 86 3.29 3.00 -4.99
CA GLU A 86 4.12 3.36 -3.85
C GLU A 86 4.62 4.78 -4.01
N GLY A 87 4.92 5.43 -2.88
CA GLY A 87 5.62 6.70 -2.89
C GLY A 87 7.10 6.55 -3.26
N PRO A 88 7.80 7.68 -3.35
CA PRO A 88 9.24 7.70 -3.56
C PRO A 88 9.96 6.89 -2.46
N VAL A 89 10.73 5.88 -2.88
CA VAL A 89 11.51 5.06 -1.94
C VAL A 89 12.85 5.72 -1.63
N SER A 90 13.04 6.22 -0.41
CA SER A 90 14.38 6.52 0.12
C SER A 90 15.06 5.23 0.58
N GLY A 91 15.72 4.54 -0.35
CA GLY A 91 16.46 3.31 -0.03
C GLY A 91 17.89 3.58 0.37
N ASN A 92 18.52 2.59 1.01
CA ASN A 92 19.97 2.58 1.20
C ASN A 92 20.64 2.20 -0.13
N VAL A 93 21.20 3.19 -0.83
CA VAL A 93 21.92 2.97 -2.10
C VAL A 93 23.05 1.96 -1.92
N LEU A 94 23.76 1.99 -0.79
CA LEU A 94 24.85 1.04 -0.53
C LEU A 94 24.34 -0.39 -0.42
N LEU A 95 23.16 -0.60 0.16
CA LEU A 95 22.53 -1.92 0.22
C LEU A 95 22.17 -2.40 -1.19
N ARG A 96 21.59 -1.55 -2.03
CA ARG A 96 21.26 -1.93 -3.41
C ARG A 96 22.51 -2.27 -4.21
N SER A 97 23.58 -1.49 -4.07
CA SER A 97 24.88 -1.78 -4.69
C SER A 97 25.42 -3.14 -4.24
N ALA A 98 25.41 -3.42 -2.92
CA ALA A 98 25.85 -4.70 -2.39
C ALA A 98 25.00 -5.88 -2.89
N GLN A 99 23.67 -5.70 -2.98
CA GLN A 99 22.77 -6.70 -3.56
C GLN A 99 23.07 -6.95 -5.05
N HIS A 100 23.38 -5.90 -5.82
CA HIS A 100 23.78 -6.04 -7.22
C HIS A 100 25.14 -6.73 -7.40
N GLU A 101 26.10 -6.46 -6.52
CA GLU A 101 27.39 -7.17 -6.52
C GLU A 101 27.21 -8.64 -6.16
N ALA A 102 26.39 -8.95 -5.14
CA ALA A 102 26.10 -10.32 -4.72
C ALA A 102 25.40 -11.14 -5.81
N MET A 103 24.58 -10.52 -6.68
CA MET A 103 23.96 -11.21 -7.83
C MET A 103 25.00 -11.81 -8.80
N ARG A 104 26.23 -11.27 -8.83
CA ARG A 104 27.30 -11.75 -9.72
C ARG A 104 28.17 -12.83 -9.09
N ASP A 105 27.88 -13.21 -7.86
CA ASP A 105 28.64 -14.18 -7.08
C ASP A 105 27.79 -15.43 -6.85
N GLU A 106 28.12 -16.52 -7.56
CA GLU A 106 27.39 -17.79 -7.49
C GLU A 106 27.30 -18.36 -6.07
N THR A 107 28.23 -18.01 -5.17
CA THR A 107 28.21 -18.46 -3.76
C THR A 107 27.20 -17.69 -2.90
N LYS A 108 26.62 -16.61 -3.43
CA LYS A 108 25.67 -15.73 -2.74
C LYS A 108 24.31 -15.64 -3.42
N THR A 109 24.15 -16.27 -4.58
CA THR A 109 22.86 -16.40 -5.27
C THR A 109 22.17 -17.70 -4.88
N LEU A 110 20.84 -17.66 -4.83
CA LEU A 110 20.00 -18.87 -4.70
C LEU A 110 19.69 -19.37 -6.11
N ASP A 111 19.65 -20.70 -6.30
CA ASP A 111 19.24 -21.36 -7.54
C ASP A 111 17.78 -21.07 -7.93
#